data_AF-A0A966UDN4-F1
#
_entry.id   AF-A0A966UDN4-F1
#
_cell.length_a   1.000
_cell.length_b   1.000
_cell.length_c   1.000
_cell.angle_alpha   90.00
_cell.angle_beta   90.00
_cell.angle_gamma   90.00
#
_symmetry.space_group_name_H-M   'P 1'
#
loop_
_entity.id
_entity.type
_entity.pdbx_description
1 polymer ?
#
loop_
_entity_poly.entity_id
_entity_poly.type
_entity_poly.pdbx_seq_one_letter_code
_entity_poly.pdbx_strand_id
1 'polypeptide(L)'
;MVKKRTLYIPFDHLHRDYGILRTANVDSDHILMVESERMRSGRNWHPERLFFLISSARHFAEELRAEGFSVEYLKSPTTREGILEFQRKSPTHSLHATRQSSFRLQQTLDDLGFECVENDFFLTSRERFEEWAKSQKSYVMENFYREQRRYFDILMDNGKPIGGAWNFDKENRLPPPKNYKWPEYRGFERDEIDSEVAAELGIPLKFTWATTRADAHKQLQHFISHHFAKFGPYEDAM
;
A
#
# COMPACT_ATOMS: atom_id res chain seq x y z
N MET A 1 32.99 7.68 12.36
CA MET A 1 32.40 6.85 11.28
C MET A 1 31.07 7.46 10.92
N VAL A 2 30.78 7.68 9.64
CA VAL A 2 29.47 8.20 9.21
C VAL A 2 28.43 7.11 9.52
N LYS A 3 27.43 7.45 10.34
CA LYS A 3 26.34 6.54 10.72
C LYS A 3 25.51 6.24 9.48
N LYS A 4 25.59 5.04 8.90
CA LYS A 4 24.80 4.70 7.70
C LYS A 4 23.31 4.70 8.06
N ARG A 5 22.48 5.29 7.21
CA ARG A 5 21.03 5.38 7.42
C ARG A 5 20.35 4.17 6.79
N THR A 6 19.54 3.44 7.57
CA THR A 6 18.77 2.28 7.10
C THR A 6 17.29 2.58 7.13
N LEU A 7 16.62 2.33 6.01
CA LEU A 7 15.20 2.60 5.80
C LEU A 7 14.46 1.26 5.80
N TYR A 8 13.62 1.03 6.80
CA TYR A 8 12.78 -0.17 6.85
C TYR A 8 11.50 0.04 6.05
N ILE A 9 11.23 -0.88 5.12
CA ILE A 9 10.06 -0.84 4.23
C ILE A 9 9.17 -2.07 4.49
N PRO A 10 7.97 -1.89 5.09
CA PRO A 10 6.98 -2.94 5.21
C PRO A 10 6.27 -3.20 3.88
N PHE A 11 5.59 -4.34 3.76
CA PHE A 11 5.01 -4.82 2.50
C PHE A 11 3.77 -4.03 2.04
N ASP A 12 3.28 -3.09 2.84
CA ASP A 12 2.21 -2.15 2.51
C ASP A 12 2.71 -0.74 2.14
N HIS A 13 4.03 -0.49 2.16
CA HIS A 13 4.64 0.80 1.79
C HIS A 13 5.53 0.70 0.53
N LEU A 14 5.15 -0.14 -0.44
CA LEU A 14 5.91 -0.41 -1.66
C LEU A 14 5.79 0.73 -2.69
N HIS A 15 6.40 1.89 -2.39
CA HIS A 15 6.38 3.05 -3.29
C HIS A 15 7.63 3.92 -3.16
N ARG A 16 8.31 4.18 -4.29
CA ARG A 16 9.57 4.92 -4.35
C ARG A 16 9.49 6.39 -3.89
N ASP A 17 8.38 7.06 -4.23
CA ASP A 17 8.22 8.51 -4.00
C ASP A 17 7.44 8.91 -2.74
N TYR A 18 7.04 7.94 -1.90
CA TYR A 18 6.30 8.20 -0.66
C TYR A 18 7.06 7.68 0.57
N GLY A 19 6.60 8.12 1.73
CA GLY A 19 7.09 7.71 3.03
C GLY A 19 8.56 8.02 3.20
N ILE A 20 9.28 7.04 3.76
CA ILE A 20 10.70 7.17 4.04
C ILE A 20 11.55 7.11 2.76
N LEU A 21 11.02 6.51 1.69
CA LEU A 21 11.73 6.41 0.41
C LEU A 21 11.75 7.73 -0.36
N ARG A 22 10.79 8.63 -0.11
CA ARG A 22 10.74 9.96 -0.74
C ARG A 22 12.04 10.76 -0.61
N THR A 23 12.77 10.57 0.49
CA THR A 23 14.06 11.25 0.74
C THR A 23 15.26 10.30 0.71
N ALA A 24 15.07 9.09 0.17
CA ALA A 24 16.14 8.09 0.08
C ALA A 24 17.17 8.48 -0.98
N ASN A 25 18.44 8.33 -0.60
CA ASN A 25 19.63 8.55 -1.42
C ASN A 25 20.31 7.21 -1.69
N VAL A 26 20.42 6.86 -2.97
CA VAL A 26 20.98 5.59 -3.47
C VAL A 26 22.40 5.34 -2.97
N ASP A 27 23.23 6.39 -2.87
CA ASP A 27 24.66 6.27 -2.56
C ASP A 27 24.93 6.05 -1.06
N SER A 28 24.03 6.55 -0.20
CA SER A 28 24.27 6.59 1.26
C SER A 28 23.33 5.70 2.06
N ASP A 29 22.13 5.43 1.57
CA ASP A 29 21.12 4.70 2.32
C ASP A 29 21.20 3.19 2.11
N HIS A 30 20.65 2.49 3.09
CA HIS A 30 20.45 1.07 3.07
C HIS A 30 18.97 0.76 3.19
N ILE A 31 18.44 -0.17 2.40
CA ILE A 31 17.04 -0.60 2.49
C ILE A 31 16.99 -1.91 3.26
N LEU A 32 16.08 -1.99 4.23
CA LEU A 32 15.78 -3.20 4.98
C LEU A 32 14.34 -3.63 4.74
N MET A 33 14.14 -4.87 4.30
CA MET A 33 12.83 -5.51 4.20
C MET A 33 12.87 -6.83 4.97
N VAL A 34 11.80 -7.15 5.70
CA VAL A 34 11.71 -8.39 6.47
C VAL A 34 10.44 -9.16 6.10
N GLU A 35 10.62 -10.30 5.44
CA GLU A 35 9.58 -11.28 5.18
C GLU A 35 9.40 -12.17 6.42
N SER A 36 8.32 -11.95 7.16
CA SER A 36 8.05 -12.72 8.36
C SER A 36 7.31 -14.02 8.06
N GLU A 37 7.83 -15.15 8.53
CA GLU A 37 7.12 -16.44 8.44
C GLU A 37 5.77 -16.41 9.18
N ARG A 38 5.68 -15.62 10.26
CA ARG A 38 4.41 -15.34 10.96
C ARG A 38 3.34 -14.72 10.06
N MET A 39 3.68 -14.10 8.93
CA MET A 39 2.68 -13.68 7.94
C MET A 39 1.94 -14.89 7.35
N ARG A 40 2.61 -16.03 7.22
CA ARG A 40 2.06 -17.28 6.68
C ARG A 40 1.36 -18.12 7.74
N SER A 41 1.85 -18.10 8.99
CA SER A 41 1.36 -18.97 10.07
C SER A 41 0.49 -18.28 11.14
N GLY A 42 0.54 -16.96 11.25
CA GLY A 42 -0.01 -16.23 12.39
C GLY A 42 -1.52 -15.96 12.34
N ARG A 43 -2.15 -16.09 11.17
CA ARG A 43 -3.61 -16.04 10.94
C ARG A 43 -3.94 -16.87 9.70
N ASN A 44 -5.19 -17.30 9.59
CA ASN A 44 -5.69 -18.00 8.41
C ASN A 44 -5.95 -17.01 7.26
N TRP A 45 -4.87 -16.46 6.69
CA TRP A 45 -4.96 -15.56 5.54
C TRP A 45 -5.27 -16.34 4.27
N HIS A 46 -6.04 -15.72 3.37
CA HIS A 46 -6.25 -16.28 2.05
C HIS A 46 -4.89 -16.42 1.31
N PRO A 47 -4.53 -17.59 0.76
CA PRO A 47 -3.21 -17.80 0.15
C PRO A 47 -2.90 -16.82 -0.99
N GLU A 48 -3.89 -16.47 -1.82
CA GLU A 48 -3.74 -15.43 -2.86
C GLU A 48 -3.30 -14.07 -2.30
N ARG A 49 -3.79 -13.69 -1.10
CA ARG A 49 -3.38 -12.45 -0.46
C ARG A 49 -1.93 -12.52 -0.02
N LEU A 50 -1.48 -13.66 0.49
CA LEU A 50 -0.08 -13.88 0.87
C LEU A 50 0.82 -13.83 -0.36
N PHE A 51 0.40 -14.47 -1.46
CA PHE A 51 1.07 -14.42 -2.75
C PHE A 51 1.22 -12.97 -3.23
N PHE A 52 0.12 -12.21 -3.30
CA PHE A 52 0.15 -10.81 -3.73
C PHE A 52 1.11 -9.97 -2.88
N LEU A 53 1.06 -10.07 -1.54
CA LEU A 53 1.91 -9.27 -0.66
C LEU A 53 3.39 -9.64 -0.77
N ILE A 54 3.72 -10.95 -0.75
CA ILE A 54 5.10 -11.42 -0.79
C ILE A 54 5.71 -11.17 -2.18
N SER A 55 4.99 -11.52 -3.23
CA SER A 55 5.45 -11.30 -4.60
C SER A 55 5.68 -9.81 -4.86
N SER A 56 4.72 -8.93 -4.50
CA SER A 56 4.90 -7.49 -4.69
C SER A 56 6.12 -6.94 -3.93
N ALA A 57 6.36 -7.43 -2.70
CA ALA A 57 7.50 -7.00 -1.91
C ALA A 57 8.84 -7.45 -2.51
N ARG A 58 8.91 -8.67 -3.07
CA ARG A 58 10.12 -9.18 -3.74
C ARG A 58 10.39 -8.44 -5.05
N HIS A 59 9.37 -8.20 -5.86
CA HIS A 59 9.48 -7.37 -7.06
C HIS A 59 9.97 -5.96 -6.73
N PHE A 60 9.40 -5.33 -5.69
CA PHE A 60 9.83 -4.01 -5.25
C PHE A 60 11.27 -3.98 -4.72
N ALA A 61 11.72 -5.06 -4.05
CA ALA A 61 13.11 -5.20 -3.65
C ALA A 61 14.06 -5.24 -4.86
N GLU A 62 13.68 -5.96 -5.93
CA GLU A 62 14.45 -5.98 -7.19
C GLU A 62 14.40 -4.63 -7.92
N GLU A 63 13.27 -3.93 -7.91
CA GLU A 63 13.15 -2.56 -8.46
C GLU A 63 14.15 -1.62 -7.78
N LEU A 64 14.19 -1.63 -6.44
CA LEU A 64 15.15 -0.82 -5.67
C LEU A 64 16.61 -1.24 -5.91
N ARG A 65 16.90 -2.53 -6.08
CA ARG A 65 18.25 -3.01 -6.44
C ARG A 65 18.65 -2.53 -7.83
N ALA A 66 17.73 -2.56 -8.80
CA ALA A 66 17.96 -2.08 -10.16
C ALA A 66 18.22 -0.56 -10.19
N GLU A 67 17.62 0.20 -9.27
CA GLU A 67 17.93 1.63 -9.04
C GLU A 67 19.30 1.87 -8.38
N GLY A 68 19.96 0.82 -7.87
CA GLY A 68 21.28 0.89 -7.26
C GLY A 68 21.30 0.90 -5.73
N PHE A 69 20.14 0.79 -5.06
CA PHE A 69 20.11 0.71 -3.60
C PHE A 69 20.75 -0.58 -3.09
N SER A 70 21.43 -0.47 -1.95
CA SER A 70 21.80 -1.65 -1.16
C SER A 70 20.55 -2.15 -0.40
N VAL A 71 19.95 -3.25 -0.87
CA VAL A 71 18.73 -3.82 -0.30
C VAL A 71 19.01 -5.15 0.43
N GLU A 72 18.83 -5.15 1.74
CA GLU A 72 18.83 -6.37 2.56
C GLU A 72 17.39 -6.84 2.77
N TYR A 73 17.09 -8.01 2.19
CA TYR A 73 15.80 -8.68 2.30
C TYR A 73 15.97 -9.92 3.16
N LEU A 74 15.43 -9.91 4.38
CA LEU A 74 15.57 -10.99 5.35
C LEU A 74 14.30 -11.81 5.45
N LYS A 75 14.43 -13.14 5.36
CA LYS A 75 13.39 -14.06 5.82
C LYS A 75 13.65 -14.39 7.29
N SER A 76 12.65 -14.24 8.14
CA SER A 76 12.80 -14.40 9.60
C SER A 76 11.48 -14.89 10.22
N PRO A 77 11.47 -15.60 11.37
CA PRO A 77 10.22 -16.05 11.98
C PRO A 77 9.27 -14.88 12.26
N THR A 78 9.79 -13.79 12.81
CA THR A 78 9.07 -12.50 12.99
C THR A 78 9.80 -11.31 12.40
N THR A 79 9.06 -10.24 12.09
CA THR A 79 9.62 -8.93 11.70
C THR A 79 10.60 -8.41 12.76
N ARG A 80 10.26 -8.55 14.04
CA ARG A 80 11.12 -8.12 15.16
C ARG A 80 12.46 -8.84 15.16
N GLU A 81 12.45 -10.16 14.99
CA GLU A 81 13.68 -10.96 14.97
C GLU A 81 14.58 -10.61 13.79
N GLY A 82 14.00 -10.35 12.61
CA GLY A 82 14.78 -9.97 11.43
C GLY A 82 15.42 -8.59 11.59
N ILE A 83 14.71 -7.63 12.19
CA ILE A 83 15.28 -6.31 12.52
C ILE A 83 16.38 -6.43 13.58
N LEU A 84 16.19 -7.25 14.62
CA LEU A 84 17.21 -7.49 15.64
C LEU A 84 18.44 -8.17 15.06
N GLU A 85 18.28 -9.10 14.12
CA GLU A 85 19.37 -9.70 13.37
C GLU A 85 20.15 -8.65 12.60
N PHE A 86 19.46 -7.78 11.87
CA PHE A 86 20.08 -6.67 11.16
C PHE A 86 20.86 -5.75 12.11
N GLN A 87 20.28 -5.36 13.25
CA GLN A 87 20.94 -4.51 14.25
C GLN A 87 22.22 -5.15 14.81
N ARG A 88 22.26 -6.47 14.99
CA ARG A 88 23.48 -7.18 15.40
C ARG A 88 24.58 -7.14 14.34
N LYS A 89 24.20 -7.27 13.05
CA LYS A 89 25.14 -7.19 11.92
C LYS A 89 25.63 -5.76 11.66
N SER A 90 24.76 -4.77 11.91
CA SER A 90 24.94 -3.37 11.53
C SER A 90 24.73 -2.41 12.72
N PRO A 91 25.47 -2.56 13.84
CA PRO A 91 25.18 -1.87 15.10
C PRO A 91 25.35 -0.35 15.04
N THR A 92 26.08 0.14 14.04
CA THR A 92 26.31 1.57 13.84
C THR A 92 25.28 2.21 12.94
N HIS A 93 24.27 1.51 12.43
CA HIS A 93 23.27 2.11 11.54
C HIS A 93 22.23 2.94 12.34
N SER A 94 21.73 4.03 11.75
CA SER A 94 20.50 4.67 12.22
C SER A 94 19.31 4.03 11.51
N LEU A 95 18.21 3.84 12.23
CA LEU A 95 17.05 3.12 11.73
C LEU A 95 15.89 4.09 11.54
N HIS A 96 15.34 4.10 10.32
CA HIS A 96 14.29 5.01 9.91
C HIS A 96 13.17 4.25 9.23
N ALA A 97 11.95 4.72 9.38
CA ALA A 97 10.78 4.14 8.74
C ALA A 97 9.71 5.19 8.49
N THR A 98 8.72 4.86 7.69
CA THR A 98 7.45 5.60 7.69
C THR A 98 6.62 5.20 8.90
N ARG A 99 5.86 6.13 9.49
CA ARG A 99 4.91 5.81 10.55
C ARG A 99 3.91 4.74 10.08
N GLN A 100 3.70 3.72 10.89
CA GLN A 100 2.99 2.50 10.52
C GLN A 100 1.49 2.62 10.76
N SER A 101 0.69 1.97 9.91
CA SER A 101 -0.77 1.87 10.08
C SER A 101 -1.16 0.83 11.13
N SER A 102 -0.32 -0.19 11.34
CA SER A 102 -0.49 -1.21 12.37
C SER A 102 0.09 -0.74 13.71
N PHE A 103 -0.76 -0.60 14.75
CA PHE A 103 -0.30 -0.28 16.11
C PHE A 103 0.79 -1.22 16.63
N ARG A 104 0.67 -2.53 16.34
CA ARG A 104 1.67 -3.52 16.79
C ARG A 104 3.01 -3.35 16.09
N LEU A 105 2.99 -3.02 14.80
CA LEU A 105 4.23 -2.79 14.05
C LEU A 105 4.86 -1.46 14.47
N GLN A 106 4.06 -0.40 14.64
CA GLN A 106 4.56 0.87 15.17
C GLN A 106 5.25 0.67 16.52
N GLN A 107 4.58 0.01 17.48
CA GLN A 107 5.17 -0.28 18.79
C GLN A 107 6.48 -1.08 18.66
N THR A 108 6.53 -2.06 17.75
CA THR A 108 7.76 -2.84 17.51
C THR A 108 8.90 -1.94 17.01
N LEU A 109 8.62 -1.00 16.10
CA LEU A 109 9.63 -0.08 15.59
C LEU A 109 10.09 0.93 16.67
N ASP A 110 9.15 1.44 17.46
CA ASP A 110 9.45 2.35 18.58
C ASP A 110 10.35 1.66 19.62
N ASP A 111 10.00 0.42 20.02
CA ASP A 111 10.78 -0.39 20.97
C ASP A 111 12.20 -0.70 20.46
N LEU A 112 12.40 -0.73 19.14
CA LEU A 112 13.68 -0.99 18.49
C LEU A 112 14.46 0.30 18.13
N GLY A 113 13.92 1.47 18.49
CA GLY A 113 14.59 2.77 18.34
C GLY A 113 14.55 3.34 16.93
N PHE A 114 13.48 3.09 16.17
CA PHE A 114 13.29 3.71 14.86
C PHE A 114 12.86 5.17 14.96
N GLU A 115 13.46 6.01 14.13
CA GLU A 115 12.95 7.35 13.84
C GLU A 115 11.91 7.24 12.72
N CYS A 116 10.66 7.61 13.01
CA CYS A 116 9.57 7.51 12.03
C CYS A 116 9.23 8.87 11.41
N VAL A 117 9.18 8.92 10.07
CA VAL A 117 8.60 10.06 9.33
C VAL A 117 7.09 9.92 9.18
N GLU A 118 6.40 11.02 8.88
CA GLU A 118 4.96 11.01 8.61
C GLU A 118 4.58 10.02 7.48
N ASN A 119 3.38 9.45 7.57
CA ASN A 119 2.84 8.58 6.55
C ASN A 119 2.00 9.39 5.55
N ASP A 120 2.60 9.71 4.40
CA ASP A 120 2.01 10.46 3.30
C ASP A 120 1.39 9.57 2.20
N PHE A 121 1.17 8.27 2.47
CA PHE A 121 0.38 7.40 1.60
C PHE A 121 -1.12 7.72 1.65
N PHE A 122 -1.54 8.58 2.58
CA PHE A 122 -2.92 9.05 2.73
C PHE A 122 -3.02 10.52 2.36
N LEU A 123 -4.13 10.90 1.73
CA LEU A 123 -4.43 12.31 1.40
C LEU A 123 -4.53 13.17 2.67
N THR A 124 -5.13 12.64 3.73
CA THR A 124 -5.31 13.34 5.01
C THR A 124 -4.27 12.85 6.01
N SER A 125 -3.42 13.77 6.51
CA SER A 125 -2.52 13.45 7.62
C SER A 125 -3.26 13.15 8.92
N ARG A 126 -2.56 12.54 9.89
CA ARG A 126 -3.13 12.22 11.20
C ARG A 126 -3.47 13.48 11.98
N GLU A 127 -2.56 14.45 11.98
CA GLU A 127 -2.69 15.75 12.63
C GLU A 127 -3.93 16.48 12.11
N ARG A 128 -4.12 16.44 10.80
CA ARG A 128 -5.26 17.07 10.15
C ARG A 128 -6.58 16.36 10.41
N PHE A 129 -6.57 15.03 10.45
CA PHE A 129 -7.72 14.26 10.86
C PHE A 129 -8.09 14.57 12.32
N GLU A 130 -7.11 14.71 13.22
CA GLU A 130 -7.33 15.10 14.62
C GLU A 130 -7.93 16.49 14.75
N GLU A 131 -7.46 17.47 13.98
CA GLU A 131 -8.05 18.81 13.92
C GLU A 131 -9.50 18.77 13.48
N TRP A 132 -9.80 18.04 12.40
CA TRP A 132 -11.18 17.85 11.94
C TRP A 132 -12.02 17.19 13.05
N ALA A 133 -11.57 16.08 13.61
CA ALA A 133 -12.29 15.31 14.62
C ALA A 133 -12.61 16.12 15.89
N LYS A 134 -11.67 16.94 16.38
CA LYS A 134 -11.87 17.83 17.55
C LYS A 134 -13.01 18.82 17.36
N SER A 135 -13.29 19.23 16.13
CA SER A 135 -14.39 20.16 15.81
C SER A 135 -15.76 19.48 15.65
N GLN A 136 -15.80 18.15 15.56
CA GLN A 136 -17.03 17.42 15.30
C GLN A 136 -17.77 17.05 16.59
N LYS A 137 -19.11 17.17 16.56
CA LYS A 137 -19.98 16.61 17.61
C LYS A 137 -20.22 15.11 17.44
N SER A 138 -20.15 14.61 16.21
CA SER A 138 -20.28 13.20 15.84
C SER A 138 -19.46 12.90 14.59
N TYR A 139 -18.99 11.66 14.45
CA TYR A 139 -18.15 11.25 13.32
C TYR A 139 -19.01 10.69 12.19
N VAL A 140 -19.36 11.57 11.24
CA VAL A 140 -20.14 11.22 10.04
C VAL A 140 -19.24 11.30 8.82
N MET A 141 -19.12 10.21 8.06
CA MET A 141 -18.26 10.13 6.86
C MET A 141 -18.61 11.22 5.84
N GLU A 142 -19.89 11.48 5.61
CA GLU A 142 -20.32 12.51 4.66
C GLU A 142 -19.76 13.89 5.02
N ASN A 143 -19.73 14.28 6.30
CA ASN A 143 -19.15 15.56 6.71
C ASN A 143 -17.65 15.60 6.43
N PHE A 144 -16.92 14.52 6.75
CA PHE A 144 -15.50 14.41 6.45
C PHE A 144 -15.24 14.50 4.94
N TYR A 145 -16.00 13.76 4.13
CA TYR A 145 -15.88 13.74 2.68
C TYR A 145 -16.08 15.12 2.05
N ARG A 146 -17.10 15.88 2.50
CA ARG A 146 -17.34 17.26 2.03
C ARG A 146 -16.14 18.17 2.33
N GLU A 147 -15.57 18.07 3.53
CA GLU A 147 -14.37 18.83 3.90
C GLU A 147 -13.16 18.43 3.07
N GLN A 148 -12.94 17.13 2.82
CA GLN A 148 -11.83 16.68 1.96
C GLN A 148 -12.00 17.21 0.53
N ARG A 149 -13.21 17.16 -0.03
CA ARG A 149 -13.48 17.68 -1.37
C ARG A 149 -13.21 19.17 -1.50
N ARG A 150 -13.62 19.98 -0.52
CA ARG A 150 -13.30 21.41 -0.48
C ARG A 150 -11.80 21.64 -0.40
N TYR A 151 -11.10 20.89 0.44
CA TYR A 151 -9.68 21.09 0.63
C TYR A 151 -8.83 20.72 -0.58
N PHE A 152 -9.11 19.59 -1.22
CA PHE A 152 -8.37 19.12 -2.39
C PHE A 152 -8.90 19.69 -3.71
N ASP A 153 -9.95 20.50 -3.67
CA ASP A 153 -10.63 21.06 -4.83
C ASP A 153 -11.10 19.99 -5.84
N ILE A 154 -11.48 18.81 -5.33
CA ILE A 154 -11.89 17.67 -6.17
C ILE A 154 -13.37 17.81 -6.52
N LEU A 155 -13.66 17.88 -7.83
CA LEU A 155 -15.02 18.06 -8.39
C LEU A 155 -15.73 19.32 -7.86
N MET A 156 -14.98 20.37 -7.54
CA MET A 156 -15.49 21.63 -7.01
C MET A 156 -15.53 22.69 -8.12
N ASP A 157 -16.49 23.62 -8.03
CA ASP A 157 -16.56 24.84 -8.83
C ASP A 157 -16.98 26.00 -7.91
N ASN A 158 -16.10 27.00 -7.77
CA ASN A 158 -16.32 28.16 -6.91
C ASN A 158 -16.79 27.81 -5.48
N GLY A 159 -16.16 26.80 -4.87
CA GLY A 159 -16.47 26.33 -3.52
C GLY A 159 -17.78 25.53 -3.38
N LYS A 160 -18.48 25.26 -4.49
CA LYS A 160 -19.68 24.41 -4.56
C LYS A 160 -19.35 23.09 -5.27
N PRO A 161 -20.08 22.00 -4.98
CA PRO A 161 -19.85 20.76 -5.70
C PRO A 161 -20.36 20.88 -7.15
N ILE A 162 -19.54 20.42 -8.11
CA ILE A 162 -19.99 20.20 -9.49
C ILE A 162 -21.20 19.27 -9.48
N GLY A 163 -22.20 19.57 -10.31
CA GLY A 163 -23.46 18.83 -10.36
C GLY A 163 -24.48 19.23 -9.29
N GLY A 164 -24.16 20.18 -8.39
CA GLY A 164 -25.11 20.76 -7.44
C GLY A 164 -25.42 19.91 -6.20
N ALA A 165 -24.88 18.69 -6.12
CA ALA A 165 -25.02 17.80 -4.96
C ALA A 165 -23.66 17.28 -4.50
N TRP A 166 -23.54 16.98 -3.20
CA TRP A 166 -22.32 16.39 -2.66
C TRP A 166 -22.21 14.90 -2.99
N ASN A 167 -23.33 14.19 -3.07
CA ASN A 167 -23.36 12.74 -3.22
C ASN A 167 -24.50 12.31 -4.17
N PHE A 168 -24.21 11.34 -5.04
CA PHE A 168 -25.12 10.72 -6.01
C PHE A 168 -25.36 9.21 -5.74
N ASP A 169 -25.04 8.71 -4.54
CA ASP A 169 -25.16 7.30 -4.10
C ASP A 169 -26.52 6.65 -4.41
N LYS A 170 -27.61 7.42 -4.36
CA LYS A 170 -28.95 6.91 -4.68
C LYS A 170 -29.08 6.45 -6.13
N GLU A 171 -28.23 6.93 -7.02
CA GLU A 171 -28.21 6.59 -8.45
C GLU A 171 -27.36 5.34 -8.74
N ASN A 172 -26.61 4.84 -7.75
CA ASN A 172 -25.65 3.73 -7.91
C ASN A 172 -26.25 2.32 -7.69
N ARG A 173 -27.56 2.17 -7.84
CA ARG A 173 -28.32 1.00 -7.37
C ARG A 173 -29.09 0.28 -8.47
N LEU A 174 -28.70 0.42 -9.74
CA LEU A 174 -29.37 -0.28 -10.83
C LEU A 174 -29.01 -1.77 -10.81
N PRO A 175 -29.98 -2.66 -11.08
CA PRO A 175 -29.68 -4.07 -11.26
C PRO A 175 -28.83 -4.28 -12.51
N PRO A 176 -28.07 -5.39 -12.59
CA PRO A 176 -27.28 -5.71 -13.78
C PRO A 176 -28.22 -5.88 -14.99
N PRO A 177 -27.87 -5.34 -16.17
CA PRO A 177 -28.75 -5.44 -17.34
C PRO A 177 -28.88 -6.89 -17.80
N LYS A 178 -30.08 -7.26 -18.28
CA LYS A 178 -30.30 -8.60 -18.86
C LYS A 178 -29.34 -8.82 -20.03
N ASN A 179 -28.66 -9.96 -20.02
CA ASN A 179 -27.68 -10.36 -21.04
C ASN A 179 -26.47 -9.41 -21.19
N TYR A 180 -26.13 -8.63 -20.15
CA TYR A 180 -24.95 -7.79 -20.20
C TYR A 180 -23.68 -8.64 -20.22
N LYS A 181 -22.84 -8.44 -21.25
CA LYS A 181 -21.50 -9.03 -21.30
C LYS A 181 -20.53 -8.07 -20.62
N TRP A 182 -20.05 -8.46 -19.43
CA TRP A 182 -19.03 -7.71 -18.72
C TRP A 182 -17.70 -7.73 -19.48
N PRO A 183 -16.92 -6.64 -19.46
CA PRO A 183 -15.56 -6.66 -19.98
C PRO A 183 -14.75 -7.75 -19.29
N GLU A 184 -13.84 -8.38 -20.03
CA GLU A 184 -12.96 -9.37 -19.44
C GLU A 184 -12.05 -8.73 -18.38
N TYR A 185 -11.81 -9.48 -17.30
CA TYR A 185 -10.82 -9.08 -16.32
C TYR A 185 -9.46 -9.08 -16.97
N ARG A 186 -8.69 -8.03 -16.70
CA ARG A 186 -7.30 -7.98 -17.10
C ARG A 186 -6.50 -8.98 -16.26
N GLY A 187 -5.84 -9.92 -16.94
CA GLY A 187 -4.83 -10.79 -16.34
C GLY A 187 -3.42 -10.22 -16.50
N PHE A 188 -2.49 -10.76 -15.72
CA PHE A 188 -1.07 -10.43 -15.70
C PHE A 188 -0.25 -11.70 -15.82
N GLU A 189 0.71 -11.70 -16.75
CA GLU A 189 1.67 -12.79 -16.89
C GLU A 189 2.54 -12.91 -15.63
N ARG A 190 3.05 -14.12 -15.38
CA ARG A 190 3.81 -14.45 -14.18
C ARG A 190 5.26 -14.68 -14.54
N ASP A 191 6.14 -14.13 -13.73
CA ASP A 191 7.58 -14.26 -13.89
C ASP A 191 8.19 -15.28 -12.91
N GLU A 192 9.51 -15.28 -12.82
CA GLU A 192 10.26 -16.19 -11.95
C GLU A 192 9.98 -15.90 -10.46
N ILE A 193 9.88 -14.63 -10.05
CA ILE A 193 9.58 -14.24 -8.66
C ILE A 193 8.19 -14.73 -8.27
N ASP A 194 7.20 -14.52 -9.12
CA ASP A 194 5.84 -15.03 -8.91
C ASP A 194 5.85 -16.56 -8.76
N SER A 195 6.58 -17.26 -9.65
CA SER A 195 6.68 -18.72 -9.65
C SER A 195 7.30 -19.26 -8.36
N GLU A 196 8.36 -18.63 -7.87
CA GLU A 196 9.00 -18.98 -6.60
C GLU A 196 8.07 -18.79 -5.40
N VAL A 197 7.38 -17.64 -5.33
CA VAL A 197 6.46 -17.35 -4.23
C VAL A 197 5.28 -18.31 -4.20
N ALA A 198 4.72 -18.65 -5.38
CA ALA A 198 3.65 -19.63 -5.48
C ALA A 198 4.10 -21.03 -5.03
N ALA A 199 5.31 -21.45 -5.42
CA ALA A 199 5.90 -22.71 -4.98
C ALA A 199 6.13 -22.74 -3.46
N GLU A 200 6.66 -21.66 -2.88
CA GLU A 200 6.87 -21.54 -1.42
C GLU A 200 5.55 -21.56 -0.62
N LEU A 201 4.44 -21.12 -1.21
CA LEU A 201 3.11 -21.15 -0.59
C LEU A 201 2.32 -22.43 -0.91
N GLY A 202 2.79 -23.27 -1.83
CA GLY A 202 2.10 -24.47 -2.27
C GLY A 202 0.78 -24.19 -3.00
N ILE A 203 0.71 -23.12 -3.78
CA ILE A 203 -0.51 -22.70 -4.50
C ILE A 203 -0.30 -22.68 -6.02
N PRO A 204 -1.37 -22.86 -6.82
CA PRO A 204 -1.29 -22.62 -8.26
C PRO A 204 -1.15 -21.13 -8.56
N LEU A 205 -0.41 -20.81 -9.63
CA LEU A 205 -0.36 -19.46 -10.17
C LEU A 205 -1.73 -19.04 -10.71
N LYS A 206 -2.15 -17.83 -10.34
CA LYS A 206 -3.32 -17.15 -10.91
C LYS A 206 -2.89 -15.86 -11.56
N PHE A 207 -3.60 -15.40 -12.57
CA PHE A 207 -3.22 -14.22 -13.36
C PHE A 207 -3.93 -12.93 -12.92
N THR A 208 -4.67 -12.93 -11.80
CA THR A 208 -5.62 -11.85 -11.47
C THR A 208 -4.97 -10.59 -10.89
N TRP A 209 -4.02 -10.73 -9.95
CA TRP A 209 -3.46 -9.58 -9.24
C TRP A 209 -2.14 -9.11 -9.85
N ALA A 210 -2.04 -7.82 -10.14
CA ALA A 210 -0.77 -7.19 -10.52
C ALA A 210 0.20 -7.22 -9.33
N THR A 211 1.40 -7.77 -9.52
CA THR A 211 2.46 -7.85 -8.49
C THR A 211 3.57 -6.82 -8.70
N THR A 212 3.51 -6.04 -9.78
CA THR A 212 4.43 -4.94 -10.07
C THR A 212 3.70 -3.60 -10.13
N ARG A 213 4.42 -2.49 -9.88
CA ARG A 213 3.87 -1.13 -10.05
C ARG A 213 3.40 -0.89 -11.48
N ALA A 214 4.17 -1.32 -12.48
CA ALA A 214 3.82 -1.17 -13.88
C ALA A 214 2.49 -1.87 -14.22
N ASP A 215 2.27 -3.07 -13.69
CA ASP A 215 1.03 -3.81 -13.90
C ASP A 215 -0.15 -3.23 -13.13
N ALA A 216 0.08 -2.69 -11.92
CA ALA A 216 -0.95 -1.96 -11.18
C ALA A 216 -1.43 -0.72 -11.96
N HIS A 217 -0.53 0.00 -12.64
CA HIS A 217 -0.90 1.08 -13.55
C HIS A 217 -1.70 0.58 -14.75
N LYS A 218 -1.32 -0.55 -15.36
CA LYS A 218 -2.13 -1.17 -16.43
C LYS A 218 -3.53 -1.55 -15.93
N GLN A 219 -3.67 -2.03 -14.69
CA GLN A 219 -4.97 -2.32 -14.08
C GLN A 219 -5.82 -1.05 -13.90
N LEU A 220 -5.22 0.04 -13.42
CA LEU A 220 -5.90 1.33 -13.30
C LEU A 220 -6.39 1.83 -14.66
N GLN A 221 -5.53 1.80 -15.69
CA GLN A 221 -5.92 2.21 -17.04
C GLN A 221 -7.03 1.34 -17.62
N HIS A 222 -6.99 0.02 -17.36
CA HIS A 222 -8.06 -0.89 -17.74
C HIS A 222 -9.40 -0.53 -17.09
N PHE A 223 -9.39 -0.23 -15.79
CA PHE A 223 -10.57 0.24 -15.07
C PHE A 223 -11.12 1.54 -15.67
N ILE A 224 -10.28 2.55 -15.87
CA ILE A 224 -10.70 3.84 -16.45
C ILE A 224 -11.30 3.66 -17.84
N SER A 225 -10.69 2.81 -18.68
CA SER A 225 -11.11 2.64 -20.07
C SER A 225 -12.38 1.79 -20.23
N HIS A 226 -12.59 0.79 -19.38
CA HIS A 226 -13.63 -0.22 -19.59
C HIS A 226 -14.75 -0.22 -18.53
N HIS A 227 -14.47 0.25 -17.31
CA HIS A 227 -15.36 0.07 -16.17
C HIS A 227 -15.84 1.39 -15.56
N PHE A 228 -15.00 2.42 -15.54
CA PHE A 228 -15.26 3.67 -14.82
C PHE A 228 -16.57 4.36 -15.23
N ALA A 229 -16.86 4.43 -16.54
CA ALA A 229 -18.08 5.05 -17.05
C ALA A 229 -19.38 4.39 -16.55
N LYS A 230 -19.32 3.13 -16.11
CA LYS A 230 -20.47 2.36 -15.62
C LYS A 230 -20.30 1.94 -14.16
N PHE A 231 -19.30 2.47 -13.46
CA PHE A 231 -18.99 2.11 -12.08
C PHE A 231 -20.17 2.41 -11.16
N GLY A 232 -20.65 3.66 -11.16
CA GLY A 232 -21.74 4.10 -10.29
C GLY A 232 -23.01 3.26 -10.45
N PRO A 233 -23.66 3.23 -11.62
CA PRO A 233 -24.95 2.57 -11.79
C PRO A 233 -25.03 1.12 -11.31
N TYR A 234 -23.91 0.38 -11.34
CA TYR A 234 -23.86 -1.05 -11.00
C TYR A 234 -23.00 -1.35 -9.77
N GLU A 235 -22.69 -0.35 -8.94
CA GLU A 235 -21.82 -0.52 -7.76
C GLU A 235 -22.36 -1.57 -6.78
N ASP A 236 -23.69 -1.62 -6.60
CA ASP A 236 -24.39 -2.55 -5.71
C ASP A 236 -24.88 -3.85 -6.42
N ALA A 237 -24.56 -4.04 -7.71
CA ALA A 237 -25.00 -5.22 -8.45
C ALA A 237 -24.25 -6.50 -8.01
N MET A 238 -24.96 -7.63 -7.91
CA MET A 238 -24.42 -8.97 -7.60
C MET A 238 -24.61 -9.95 -8.76
#